data_AF-A0A4P8PNJ4-F1
#
_entry.id   AF-A0A4P8PNJ4-F1
#
_cell.length_a   1.000
_cell.length_b   1.000
_cell.length_c   1.000
_cell.angle_alpha   90.00
_cell.angle_beta   90.00
_cell.angle_gamma   90.00
#
_symmetry.space_group_name_H-M   'P 1'
#
loop_
_entity.id
_entity.type
_entity.pdbx_description
1 polymer ?
#
loop_
_entity_poly.entity_id
_entity_poly.type
_entity_poly.pdbx_seq_one_letter_code
_entity_poly.pdbx_strand_id
1 'polypeptide(L)'
;MTSFDSAVVAAVTAHMNGDHTADNLLIVRAFAEPEATAARMTGLDGESGEWIADVAGSQRTVRVPWLGPVTDRASIRTEVVALYRAACDELGVAPNEH
;
A
#
# COMPACT_ATOMS: atom_id res chain seq x y z
N MET A 1 3.58 -15.59 8.73
CA MET A 1 4.02 -14.19 8.77
C MET A 1 5.53 -14.07 8.75
N THR A 2 6.09 -13.86 7.55
CA THR A 2 7.49 -13.47 7.37
C THR A 2 7.61 -12.00 7.77
N SER A 3 8.33 -11.70 8.83
CA SER A 3 8.58 -10.31 9.26
C SER A 3 9.86 -9.78 8.62
N PHE A 4 9.83 -8.54 8.15
CA PHE A 4 11.02 -7.83 7.70
C PHE A 4 11.74 -7.16 8.88
N ASP A 5 13.00 -6.82 8.68
CA ASP A 5 13.75 -5.96 9.60
C ASP A 5 13.06 -4.59 9.72
N SER A 6 13.03 -4.03 10.93
CA SER A 6 12.35 -2.77 11.21
C SER A 6 12.91 -1.60 10.39
N ALA A 7 14.21 -1.60 10.07
CA ALA A 7 14.82 -0.58 9.23
C ALA A 7 14.33 -0.69 7.77
N VAL A 8 14.07 -1.92 7.28
CA VAL A 8 13.47 -2.14 5.96
C VAL A 8 12.04 -1.62 5.92
N VAL A 9 11.22 -1.97 6.92
CA VAL A 9 9.83 -1.50 7.02
C VAL A 9 9.78 0.03 7.12
N ALA A 10 10.64 0.63 7.95
CA ALA A 10 10.73 2.08 8.11
C ALA A 10 11.13 2.77 6.79
N ALA A 11 12.12 2.25 6.08
CA ALA A 11 12.55 2.82 4.80
C ALA A 11 11.45 2.74 3.72
N VAL A 12 10.76 1.60 3.63
CA VAL A 12 9.66 1.42 2.66
C VAL A 12 8.49 2.33 2.98
N THR A 13 8.02 2.34 4.22
CA THR A 13 6.90 3.20 4.65
C THR A 13 7.22 4.68 4.51
N ALA A 14 8.45 5.12 4.81
CA ALA A 14 8.88 6.49 4.59
C ALA A 14 8.82 6.89 3.11
N HIS A 15 9.32 6.04 2.22
CA HIS A 15 9.28 6.28 0.77
C HIS A 15 7.84 6.31 0.25
N MET A 16 7.00 5.34 0.62
CA MET A 16 5.60 5.28 0.21
C MET A 16 4.80 6.50 0.68
N ASN A 17 5.07 6.98 1.89
CA ASN A 17 4.38 8.13 2.46
C ASN A 17 4.97 9.48 2.03
N GLY A 18 6.15 9.50 1.40
CA GLY A 18 6.77 10.71 0.86
C GLY A 18 6.43 10.91 -0.61
N ASP A 19 6.72 9.90 -1.43
CA ASP A 19 6.70 10.01 -2.89
C ASP A 19 5.41 9.44 -3.50
N HIS A 20 4.76 8.50 -2.81
CA HIS A 20 3.64 7.70 -3.33
C HIS A 20 2.35 7.84 -2.50
N THR A 21 2.09 9.03 -1.96
CA THR A 21 0.89 9.29 -1.14
C THR A 21 -0.42 9.08 -1.91
N ALA A 22 -0.45 9.46 -3.19
CA ALA A 22 -1.58 9.22 -4.08
C ALA A 22 -1.80 7.73 -4.35
N ASP A 23 -0.72 6.96 -4.52
CA ASP A 23 -0.79 5.53 -4.78
C ASP A 23 -1.33 4.77 -3.57
N ASN A 24 -0.90 5.14 -2.36
CA ASN A 24 -1.47 4.60 -1.12
C ASN A 24 -2.99 4.76 -1.08
N LEU A 25 -3.49 5.95 -1.48
CA LEU A 25 -4.92 6.22 -1.49
C LEU A 25 -5.65 5.36 -2.52
N LEU A 26 -5.09 5.20 -3.73
CA LEU A 26 -5.69 4.36 -4.77
C LEU A 26 -5.73 2.89 -4.35
N ILE A 27 -4.64 2.36 -3.79
CA ILE A 27 -4.57 0.99 -3.25
C ILE A 27 -5.65 0.76 -2.20
N VAL A 28 -5.73 1.65 -1.20
CA VAL A 28 -6.71 1.54 -0.13
C VAL A 28 -8.14 1.64 -0.65
N ARG A 29 -8.43 2.55 -1.59
CA ARG A 29 -9.76 2.69 -2.19
C ARG A 29 -10.19 1.47 -2.97
N ALA A 30 -9.27 0.87 -3.73
CA ALA A 30 -9.58 -0.30 -4.54
C ALA A 30 -9.85 -1.54 -3.67
N PHE A 31 -9.06 -1.75 -2.61
CA PHE A 31 -9.01 -3.07 -1.95
C PHE A 31 -9.41 -3.09 -0.47
N ALA A 32 -9.73 -1.95 0.14
CA ALA A 32 -10.12 -1.91 1.55
C ALA A 32 -11.25 -0.92 1.85
N GLU A 33 -11.03 0.37 1.61
CA GLU A 33 -11.92 1.47 2.04
C GLU A 33 -12.21 2.40 0.85
N PRO A 34 -13.25 2.11 0.05
CA PRO A 34 -13.55 2.85 -1.19
C PRO A 34 -13.84 4.33 -0.97
N GLU A 35 -14.30 4.70 0.23
CA GLU A 35 -14.61 6.08 0.61
C GLU A 35 -13.43 6.81 1.28
N ALA A 36 -12.24 6.19 1.35
CA ALA A 36 -11.07 6.82 1.96
C ALA A 36 -10.72 8.15 1.27
N THR A 37 -10.34 9.15 2.05
CA THR A 37 -9.91 10.48 1.55
C THR A 37 -8.40 10.67 1.61
N ALA A 38 -7.73 9.94 2.50
CA ALA A 38 -6.28 9.86 2.62
C ALA A 38 -5.88 8.46 3.08
N ALA A 39 -4.66 8.04 2.74
CA ALA A 39 -4.08 6.81 3.22
C ALA A 39 -2.58 6.96 3.44
N ARG A 40 -2.06 6.33 4.49
CA ARG A 40 -0.63 6.22 4.75
C ARG A 40 -0.26 4.81 5.15
N MET A 41 0.85 4.31 4.62
CA MET A 41 1.36 2.99 4.96
C MET A 41 1.99 3.03 6.36
N THR A 42 1.65 2.10 7.23
CA THR A 42 2.18 2.00 8.60
C THR A 42 3.09 0.81 8.82
N GLY A 43 2.97 -0.22 7.99
CA GLY A 43 3.80 -1.40 8.07
C GLY A 43 3.59 -2.34 6.91
N LEU A 44 4.37 -3.41 6.91
CA LEU A 44 4.19 -4.55 6.02
C LEU A 44 4.85 -5.80 6.59
N ASP A 45 4.39 -6.94 6.11
CA ASP A 45 5.00 -8.24 6.29
C ASP A 45 4.95 -9.02 4.96
N GLY A 46 5.38 -10.28 4.95
CA GLY A 46 5.42 -11.09 3.73
C GLY A 46 4.05 -11.44 3.12
N GLU A 47 2.94 -11.16 3.81
CA GLU A 47 1.58 -11.52 3.39
C GLU A 47 0.74 -10.28 3.01
N SER A 48 0.99 -9.12 3.63
CA SER A 48 0.21 -7.91 3.40
C SER A 48 0.98 -6.62 3.66
N GLY A 49 0.51 -5.53 3.06
CA GLY A 49 0.80 -4.19 3.54
C GLY A 49 -0.27 -3.75 4.56
N GLU A 50 0.11 -2.85 5.45
CA GLU A 50 -0.80 -2.21 6.41
C GLU A 50 -0.85 -0.70 6.17
N TRP A 51 -2.07 -0.16 6.14
CA TRP A 51 -2.33 1.26 5.98
C TRP A 51 -3.27 1.78 7.06
N ILE A 52 -3.15 3.07 7.36
CA ILE A 52 -4.21 3.84 8.01
C ILE A 52 -4.91 4.67 6.93
N ALA A 53 -6.22 4.45 6.78
CA ALA A 53 -7.12 5.18 5.92
C ALA A 53 -7.91 6.22 6.71
N ASP A 54 -8.12 7.42 6.17
CA ASP A 54 -9.07 8.39 6.71
C ASP A 54 -10.41 8.28 5.98
N VAL A 55 -11.46 7.87 6.70
CA VAL A 55 -12.81 7.67 6.18
C VAL A 55 -13.78 8.51 7.00
N ALA A 56 -14.42 9.48 6.36
CA ALA A 56 -15.33 10.43 7.00
C ALA A 56 -14.72 11.11 8.27
N GLY A 57 -13.43 11.44 8.24
CA GLY A 57 -12.71 12.06 9.36
C GLY A 57 -12.35 11.11 10.50
N SER A 58 -12.48 9.79 10.29
CA SER A 58 -12.07 8.76 11.24
C SER A 58 -10.98 7.87 10.64
N GLN A 59 -9.95 7.56 11.44
CA GLN A 59 -8.87 6.68 11.02
C GLN A 59 -9.27 5.20 11.15
N ARG A 60 -8.99 4.42 10.11
CA ARG A 60 -9.21 2.97 10.02
C ARG A 60 -7.90 2.28 9.66
N THR A 61 -7.51 1.27 10.44
CA THR A 61 -6.38 0.41 10.08
C THR A 61 -6.88 -0.69 9.15
N VAL A 62 -6.23 -0.83 8.00
CA VAL A 62 -6.56 -1.82 6.98
C VAL A 62 -5.33 -2.58 6.54
N ARG A 63 -5.51 -3.83 6.14
CA ARG A 63 -4.46 -4.65 5.57
C ARG A 63 -4.86 -5.11 4.18
N VAL A 64 -3.99 -4.88 3.21
CA VAL A 64 -4.21 -5.31 1.82
C VAL A 64 -3.23 -6.44 1.51
N PRO A 65 -3.71 -7.64 1.17
CA PRO A 65 -2.85 -8.75 0.78
C PRO A 65 -2.02 -8.44 -0.46
N TRP A 66 -0.80 -8.97 -0.51
CA TRP A 66 0.00 -8.94 -1.74
C TRP A 66 -0.62 -9.85 -2.81
N LEU A 67 -0.34 -9.56 -4.08
CA LEU A 67 -0.85 -10.35 -5.21
C LEU A 67 -0.01 -11.61 -5.45
N GLY A 68 1.24 -11.58 -5.01
CA GLY A 68 2.23 -12.62 -5.11
C GLY A 68 3.14 -12.70 -3.87
N PRO A 69 4.14 -13.59 -3.90
CA PRO A 69 5.00 -13.84 -2.75
C PRO A 69 5.94 -12.65 -2.47
N VAL A 70 6.02 -12.23 -1.20
CA VAL A 70 6.97 -11.21 -0.74
C VAL A 70 7.95 -11.83 0.26
N THR A 71 9.17 -12.07 -0.20
CA THR A 71 10.23 -12.71 0.61
C THR A 71 11.40 -11.79 0.96
N ASP A 72 11.53 -10.67 0.25
CA ASP A 72 12.67 -9.76 0.34
C ASP A 72 12.27 -8.35 -0.12
N ARG A 73 13.19 -7.40 0.04
CA ARG A 73 12.96 -5.98 -0.27
C ARG A 73 12.70 -5.70 -1.75
N ALA A 74 13.29 -6.44 -2.67
CA ALA A 74 13.03 -6.25 -4.10
C ALA A 74 11.62 -6.76 -4.46
N SER A 75 11.21 -7.87 -3.85
CA SER A 75 9.86 -8.40 -3.96
C SER A 75 8.82 -7.42 -3.39
N ILE A 76 9.09 -6.74 -2.27
CA ILE A 76 8.20 -5.70 -1.72
C ILE A 76 7.90 -4.62 -2.77
N ARG A 77 8.94 -4.06 -3.41
CA ARG A 77 8.76 -3.02 -4.43
C ARG A 77 7.92 -3.53 -5.59
N THR A 78 8.20 -4.74 -6.06
CA THR A 78 7.49 -5.35 -7.18
C THR A 78 6.01 -5.50 -6.87
N GLU A 79 5.69 -6.02 -5.69
CA GLU A 79 4.31 -6.26 -5.28
C GLU A 79 3.54 -4.98 -4.97
N VAL A 80 4.18 -3.95 -4.41
CA VAL A 80 3.54 -2.64 -4.23
C VAL A 80 3.16 -2.02 -5.57
N VAL A 81 4.06 -2.09 -6.57
CA VAL A 81 3.77 -1.59 -7.93
C VAL A 81 2.67 -2.41 -8.60
N ALA A 82 2.67 -3.74 -8.42
CA ALA A 82 1.63 -4.61 -8.94
C ALA A 82 0.26 -4.27 -8.33
N LEU A 83 0.20 -4.07 -7.00
CA LEU A 83 -1.00 -3.68 -6.29
C LEU A 83 -1.51 -2.30 -6.72
N TYR A 84 -0.61 -1.33 -6.90
CA TYR A 84 -0.95 -0.01 -7.45
C TYR A 84 -1.58 -0.12 -8.84
N ARG A 85 -0.97 -0.88 -9.75
CA ARG A 85 -1.49 -1.07 -11.11
C ARG A 85 -2.85 -1.77 -11.10
N ALA A 86 -3.04 -2.77 -10.25
CA ALA A 86 -4.32 -3.44 -10.07
C ALA A 86 -5.38 -2.48 -9.51
N ALA A 87 -5.01 -1.59 -8.58
CA ALA A 87 -5.91 -0.55 -8.07
C ALA A 87 -6.31 0.46 -9.15
N CYS A 88 -5.37 0.84 -10.03
CA CYS A 88 -5.67 1.69 -11.17
C CYS A 88 -6.70 1.05 -12.12
N ASP A 89 -6.53 -0.23 -12.42
CA ASP A 89 -7.45 -1.00 -13.26
C ASP A 89 -8.85 -1.10 -12.63
N GLU A 90 -8.92 -1.47 -11.35
CA GLU A 90 -10.17 -1.60 -10.60
C GLU A 90 -10.94 -0.28 -10.51
N LEU A 91 -10.23 0.84 -10.34
CA LEU A 91 -10.82 2.17 -10.25
C LEU A 91 -11.03 2.84 -11.62
N GLY A 92 -10.59 2.21 -12.71
CA GLY A 92 -10.67 2.76 -14.07
C GLY A 92 -9.85 4.04 -14.28
N VAL A 93 -8.76 4.21 -13.54
CA VAL A 93 -7.86 5.38 -13.65
C VAL A 93 -6.57 5.02 -14.38
N ALA A 94 -6.02 5.96 -15.16
CA ALA A 94 -4.73 5.75 -15.80
C ALA A 94 -3.60 5.77 -14.75
N PRO A 95 -2.64 4.84 -14.80
CA PRO A 95 -1.49 4.86 -13.91
C PRO A 95 -0.59 6.06 -14.24
N ASN A 96 -0.07 6.71 -13.21
CA ASN A 96 0.95 7.75 -13.37
C ASN A 96 2.31 7.11 -13.68
N GLU A 97 3.15 7.85 -14.41
CA GLU A 97 4.55 7.48 -14.60
C GLU A 97 5.31 7.72 -13.29
N HIS A 98 5.87 6.65 -12.73
CA HIS A 98 6.70 6.62 -11.51
C HIS A 98 8.14 6.23 -11.83
#